data_AF-A0A4V5PQS6-F1
#
_entry.id   AF-A0A4V5PQS6-F1
#
_cell.length_a   1.000
_cell.length_b   1.000
_cell.length_c   1.000
_cell.angle_alpha   90.00
_cell.angle_beta   90.00
_cell.angle_gamma   90.00
#
_symmetry.space_group_name_H-M   'P 1'
#
loop_
_entity.id
_entity.type
_entity.pdbx_description
1 polymer ?
#
loop_
_entity_poly.entity_id
_entity_poly.type
_entity_poly.pdbx_seq_one_letter_code
_entity_poly.pdbx_strand_id
1 'polypeptide(L)'
;MPLPRKQKPRRKPFVITFAQVATVALLPGCIETTVTSNPPPTEAPSCPPEQPLQGEACSGDLTCDYEFNVGCGPQPAKATCKDDVWVVDAGIPCNPPIPPDNPPDTCQALATEAECSATEDCRWLVPGCEPPLLPQAGCFAKVDCVGVTCGDDKTCQEAVIDPCYNLACDACGMTVSVCLSPSP
;
A
#
# COMPACT_ATOMS: atom_id res chain seq x y z
N MET A 1 -15.62 -22.68 40.64
CA MET A 1 -14.39 -22.07 41.19
C MET A 1 -13.66 -21.36 40.06
N PRO A 2 -13.59 -20.01 40.04
CA PRO A 2 -12.89 -19.28 38.98
C PRO A 2 -11.37 -19.32 39.20
N LEU A 3 -10.63 -19.74 38.17
CA LEU A 3 -9.16 -19.80 38.17
C LEU A 3 -8.55 -18.38 38.02
N PRO A 4 -7.48 -18.05 38.75
CA PRO A 4 -6.83 -16.74 38.67
C PRO A 4 -6.04 -16.59 37.36
N ARG A 5 -6.37 -15.55 36.57
CA ARG A 5 -5.64 -15.20 35.34
C ARG A 5 -4.32 -14.50 35.70
N LYS A 6 -3.19 -15.08 35.26
CA LYS A 6 -1.85 -14.46 35.35
C LYS A 6 -1.80 -13.20 34.49
N GLN A 7 -1.58 -12.04 35.11
CA GLN A 7 -1.30 -10.79 34.41
C GLN A 7 0.11 -10.81 33.81
N LYS A 8 0.22 -10.49 32.51
CA LYS A 8 1.51 -10.33 31.82
C LYS A 8 2.15 -8.98 32.16
N PRO A 9 3.48 -8.91 32.36
CA PRO A 9 4.18 -7.68 32.68
C PRO A 9 4.17 -6.71 31.49
N ARG A 10 3.72 -5.47 31.71
CA ARG A 10 3.78 -4.39 30.72
C ARG A 10 5.23 -3.93 30.52
N ARG A 11 5.71 -3.96 29.28
CA ARG A 11 7.03 -3.41 28.90
C ARG A 11 6.93 -1.88 28.86
N LYS A 12 7.94 -1.21 29.42
CA LYS A 12 8.04 0.25 29.48
C LYS A 12 8.40 0.81 28.09
N PRO A 13 7.92 2.01 27.74
CA PRO A 13 8.29 2.66 26.49
C PRO A 13 9.76 3.08 26.51
N PHE A 14 10.49 2.77 25.42
CA PHE A 14 11.81 3.31 25.16
C PHE A 14 11.66 4.68 24.51
N VAL A 15 12.22 5.71 25.15
CA VAL A 15 12.32 7.06 24.59
C VAL A 15 13.66 7.16 23.87
N ILE A 16 13.62 7.37 22.55
CA ILE A 16 14.82 7.64 21.74
C ILE A 16 14.90 9.14 21.52
N THR A 17 15.97 9.75 22.04
CA THR A 17 16.28 11.18 21.87
C THR A 17 17.31 11.32 20.76
N PHE A 18 16.98 12.06 19.70
CA PHE A 18 17.92 12.40 18.62
C PHE A 18 18.43 13.84 18.85
N ALA A 19 19.74 13.99 18.98
CA ALA A 19 20.39 15.30 18.99
C ALA A 19 20.86 15.61 17.56
N GLN A 20 20.30 16.65 16.94
CA GLN A 20 20.80 17.21 15.69
C GLN A 20 21.93 18.20 15.99
N VAL A 21 23.05 18.07 15.28
CA VAL A 21 24.17 19.01 15.31
C VAL A 21 24.11 19.83 14.03
N ALA A 22 23.78 21.11 14.14
CA ALA A 22 23.86 22.08 13.05
C ALA A 22 25.21 22.81 13.12
N THR A 23 26.09 22.57 12.15
CA THR A 23 27.29 23.38 11.96
C THR A 23 27.00 24.50 10.97
N VAL A 24 26.89 25.73 11.48
CA VAL A 24 26.84 26.98 10.71
C VAL A 24 28.27 27.45 10.48
N ALA A 25 28.72 27.47 9.23
CA ALA A 25 29.96 28.12 8.82
C ALA A 25 29.65 29.56 8.40
N LEU A 26 30.09 30.53 9.21
CA LEU A 26 30.11 31.96 8.88
C LEU A 26 31.47 32.30 8.25
N LEU A 27 31.46 32.78 7.01
CA LEU A 27 32.62 33.41 6.37
C LEU A 27 32.33 34.90 6.14
N PRO A 28 33.25 35.81 6.52
CA PRO A 28 33.14 37.23 6.23
C PRO A 28 33.78 37.52 4.86
N GLY A 29 33.04 38.14 3.95
CA GLY A 29 33.57 38.46 2.63
C GLY A 29 32.58 39.19 1.74
N CYS A 30 32.20 40.40 2.14
CA CYS A 30 31.50 41.33 1.26
C CYS A 30 32.46 41.85 0.18
N ILE A 31 32.19 41.53 -1.07
CA ILE A 31 32.65 42.30 -2.23
C ILE A 31 31.41 42.71 -3.03
N GLU A 32 31.05 43.99 -2.90
CA GLU A 32 29.99 44.63 -3.67
C GLU A 32 30.38 44.63 -5.14
N THR A 33 29.79 43.70 -5.89
CA THR A 33 29.87 43.70 -7.36
C THR A 33 28.56 44.31 -7.85
N THR A 34 28.61 45.57 -8.28
CA THR A 34 27.49 46.20 -9.00
C THR A 34 27.36 45.53 -10.36
N VAL A 35 26.66 44.40 -10.39
CA VAL A 35 26.21 43.74 -11.61
C VAL A 35 25.03 44.57 -12.13
N THR A 36 25.23 45.24 -13.26
CA THR A 36 24.15 45.69 -14.14
C THR A 36 23.44 44.44 -14.63
N SER A 37 22.49 43.96 -13.85
CA SER A 37 21.57 42.90 -14.23
C SER A 37 20.56 43.53 -15.18
N ASN A 38 20.79 43.39 -16.47
CA ASN A 38 19.69 43.39 -17.42
C ASN A 38 18.77 42.24 -16.95
N PRO A 39 17.54 42.51 -16.47
CA PRO A 39 16.71 41.45 -15.91
C PRO A 39 16.56 40.35 -16.95
N PRO A 40 16.89 39.08 -16.63
CA PRO A 40 16.63 37.99 -17.55
C PRO A 40 15.13 38.01 -17.91
N PRO A 41 14.77 37.65 -19.15
CA PRO A 41 13.37 37.61 -19.55
C PRO A 41 12.61 36.83 -18.49
N THR A 42 11.62 37.49 -17.88
CA THR A 42 10.78 36.95 -16.82
C THR A 42 10.11 35.70 -17.38
N GLU A 43 10.75 34.55 -17.20
CA GLU A 43 10.13 33.26 -17.50
C GLU A 43 8.91 33.21 -16.59
N ALA A 44 7.74 33.14 -17.22
CA ALA A 44 6.49 33.07 -16.49
C ALA A 44 6.60 31.91 -15.50
N PRO A 45 6.12 32.09 -14.26
CA PRO A 45 6.18 31.04 -13.27
C PRO A 45 5.50 29.79 -13.86
N SER A 46 6.24 28.67 -13.88
CA SER A 46 5.80 27.42 -14.52
C SER A 46 5.86 26.29 -13.50
N CYS A 47 4.98 25.30 -13.68
CA CYS A 47 4.90 24.15 -12.81
C CYS A 47 6.19 23.30 -12.92
N PRO A 48 6.80 22.91 -11.79
CA PRO A 48 7.93 22.00 -11.83
C PRO A 48 7.51 20.64 -12.43
N PRO A 49 8.40 19.95 -13.15
CA PRO A 49 8.08 18.67 -13.79
C PRO A 49 7.80 17.55 -12.78
N GLU A 50 8.42 17.64 -11.60
CA GLU A 50 8.16 16.74 -10.48
C GLU A 50 7.31 17.47 -9.42
N GLN A 51 6.49 16.70 -8.70
CA GLN A 51 5.65 17.25 -7.65
C GLN A 51 6.53 17.81 -6.52
N PRO A 52 6.36 19.08 -6.13
CA PRO A 52 7.16 19.69 -5.07
C PRO A 52 6.80 19.09 -3.71
N LEU A 53 7.72 19.21 -2.75
CA LEU A 53 7.45 18.79 -1.38
C LEU A 53 6.60 19.83 -0.66
N GLN A 54 5.77 19.36 0.28
CA GLN A 54 5.01 20.24 1.18
C GLN A 54 5.98 21.18 1.91
N GLY A 55 5.78 22.49 1.76
CA GLY A 55 6.62 23.49 2.42
C GLY A 55 7.79 24.02 1.59
N GLU A 56 8.00 23.55 0.36
CA GLU A 56 9.04 24.08 -0.52
C GLU A 56 8.73 25.50 -0.99
N ALA A 57 9.77 26.30 -1.23
CA ALA A 57 9.63 27.66 -1.72
C ALA A 57 9.10 27.66 -3.16
N CYS A 58 8.21 28.60 -3.44
CA CYS A 58 7.63 28.82 -4.75
C CYS A 58 7.37 30.31 -4.97
N SER A 59 7.15 30.70 -6.23
CA SER A 59 6.94 32.11 -6.58
C SER A 59 5.67 32.28 -7.40
N GLY A 60 4.77 33.13 -6.90
CA GLY A 60 3.52 33.50 -7.57
C GLY A 60 2.35 32.56 -7.32
N ASP A 61 1.15 32.98 -7.73
CA ASP A 61 -0.09 32.20 -7.54
C ASP A 61 -0.21 31.11 -8.61
N LEU A 62 0.45 29.98 -8.39
CA LEU A 62 0.46 28.82 -9.27
C LEU A 62 -0.39 27.66 -8.72
N THR A 63 -1.10 26.96 -9.59
CA THR A 63 -1.73 25.68 -9.29
C THR A 63 -1.34 24.67 -10.36
N CYS A 64 -0.80 23.53 -9.91
CA CYS A 64 -0.23 22.49 -10.75
C CYS A 64 -0.91 21.15 -10.45
N ASP A 65 -1.36 20.48 -11.51
CA ASP A 65 -1.92 19.14 -11.44
C ASP A 65 -0.84 18.12 -11.74
N TYR A 66 -0.71 17.13 -10.87
CA TYR A 66 0.21 16.00 -10.99
C TYR A 66 -0.56 14.69 -11.02
N GLU A 67 0.05 13.66 -11.59
CA GLU A 67 -0.49 12.30 -11.58
C GLU A 67 0.58 11.35 -11.06
N PHE A 68 0.24 10.56 -10.06
CA PHE A 68 1.13 9.53 -9.52
C PHE A 68 0.41 8.19 -9.44
N ASN A 69 1.17 7.09 -9.55
CA ASN A 69 0.62 5.74 -9.48
C ASN A 69 1.03 5.08 -8.16
N VAL A 70 0.07 4.93 -7.25
CA VAL A 70 0.25 4.28 -5.93
C VAL A 70 -0.36 2.87 -5.87
N GLY A 71 -0.45 2.18 -7.01
CA GLY A 71 -1.00 0.82 -7.09
C GLY A 71 -2.53 0.73 -7.15
N CYS A 72 -3.23 1.84 -6.97
CA CYS A 72 -4.69 1.97 -7.20
C CYS A 72 -5.01 2.63 -8.55
N GLY A 73 -4.06 2.63 -9.50
CA GLY A 73 -4.14 3.41 -10.74
C GLY A 73 -3.67 4.86 -10.59
N PRO A 74 -3.71 5.65 -11.67
CA PRO A 74 -3.29 7.05 -11.66
C PRO A 74 -4.17 7.88 -10.73
N GLN A 75 -3.54 8.55 -9.75
CA GLN A 75 -4.21 9.42 -8.77
C GLN A 75 -3.86 10.88 -9.06
N PRO A 76 -4.86 11.78 -9.05
CA PRO A 76 -4.60 13.21 -9.17
C PRO A 76 -4.00 13.76 -7.88
N ALA A 77 -2.93 14.55 -8.00
CA ALA A 77 -2.40 15.41 -6.95
C ALA A 77 -2.51 16.87 -7.39
N LYS A 78 -2.73 17.76 -6.43
CA LYS A 78 -2.67 19.20 -6.68
C LYS A 78 -1.59 19.83 -5.81
N ALA A 79 -0.73 20.63 -6.41
CA ALA A 79 0.16 21.52 -5.68
C ALA A 79 -0.24 22.97 -5.97
N THR A 80 -0.45 23.74 -4.91
CA THR A 80 -0.78 25.16 -5.01
C THR A 80 0.31 25.96 -4.31
N CYS A 81 0.91 26.91 -5.03
CA CYS A 81 1.83 27.86 -4.43
C CYS A 81 1.00 28.93 -3.72
N LYS A 82 1.13 29.01 -2.40
CA LYS A 82 0.41 29.97 -1.58
C LYS A 82 1.36 30.55 -0.54
N ASP A 83 1.36 31.88 -0.43
CA ASP A 83 2.24 32.60 0.50
C ASP A 83 3.73 32.24 0.28
N ASP A 84 4.15 32.14 -1.00
CA ASP A 84 5.49 31.73 -1.45
C ASP A 84 5.93 30.32 -1.00
N VAL A 85 4.96 29.47 -0.63
CA VAL A 85 5.18 28.09 -0.17
C VAL A 85 4.24 27.11 -0.89
N TRP A 86 4.76 25.97 -1.31
CA TRP A 86 3.97 24.89 -1.88
C TRP A 86 3.08 24.22 -0.82
N VAL A 87 1.78 24.25 -1.07
CA VAL A 87 0.76 23.47 -0.37
C VAL A 87 0.35 22.32 -1.27
N VAL A 88 0.60 21.10 -0.82
CA VAL A 88 0.34 19.87 -1.58
C VAL A 88 -0.90 19.20 -1.02
N ASP A 89 -1.94 19.14 -1.85
CA ASP A 89 -3.11 18.31 -1.61
C ASP A 89 -2.86 16.96 -2.29
N ALA A 90 -2.27 16.05 -1.52
CA ALA A 90 -2.17 14.66 -1.92
C ALA A 90 -3.59 14.10 -1.90
N GLY A 91 -4.17 13.88 -3.09
CA GLY A 91 -5.48 13.29 -3.24
C GLY A 91 -5.62 12.05 -2.35
N ILE A 92 -6.80 11.91 -1.72
CA ILE A 92 -7.08 10.85 -0.75
C ILE A 92 -6.60 9.51 -1.33
N PRO A 93 -5.59 8.84 -0.72
CA PRO A 93 -5.07 7.61 -1.28
C PRO A 93 -6.16 6.55 -1.21
N CYS A 94 -6.74 6.23 -2.36
CA CYS A 94 -7.69 5.15 -2.55
C CYS A 94 -8.97 5.26 -1.67
N ASN A 95 -9.89 6.15 -2.08
CA ASN A 95 -11.30 6.11 -1.68
C ASN A 95 -12.16 6.06 -2.95
N PRO A 96 -13.08 5.09 -3.13
CA PRO A 96 -13.78 4.34 -2.10
C PRO A 96 -12.92 3.24 -1.45
N PRO A 97 -13.21 2.82 -0.20
CA PRO A 97 -12.65 1.60 0.34
C PRO A 97 -12.90 0.49 -0.67
N ILE A 98 -11.91 -0.38 -0.88
CA ILE A 98 -12.13 -1.62 -1.60
C ILE A 98 -13.39 -2.24 -0.98
N PRO A 99 -14.46 -2.47 -1.76
CA PRO A 99 -15.67 -3.04 -1.19
C PRO A 99 -15.29 -4.37 -0.52
N PRO A 100 -15.86 -4.68 0.66
CA PRO A 100 -15.61 -5.96 1.32
C PRO A 100 -15.95 -7.18 0.43
N ASP A 101 -16.64 -6.92 -0.68
CA ASP A 101 -17.09 -7.89 -1.67
C ASP A 101 -16.11 -8.10 -2.84
N ASN A 102 -14.91 -7.53 -2.79
CA ASN A 102 -13.87 -7.87 -3.77
C ASN A 102 -12.49 -7.82 -3.12
N PRO A 103 -12.05 -8.90 -2.45
CA PRO A 103 -10.68 -8.95 -1.95
C PRO A 103 -9.77 -8.76 -3.17
N PRO A 104 -8.88 -7.76 -3.15
CA PRO A 104 -8.06 -7.48 -4.30
C PRO A 104 -7.28 -8.76 -4.62
N ASP A 105 -7.13 -9.06 -5.90
CA ASP A 105 -6.40 -10.22 -6.43
C ASP A 105 -4.91 -10.27 -6.02
N THR A 106 -4.50 -9.42 -5.09
CA THR A 106 -3.17 -9.33 -4.49
C THR A 106 -2.75 -10.64 -3.85
N CYS A 107 -3.66 -11.42 -3.26
CA CYS A 107 -3.30 -12.72 -2.72
C CYS A 107 -2.75 -13.64 -3.81
N GLN A 108 -3.33 -13.66 -5.01
CA GLN A 108 -2.87 -14.54 -6.09
C GLN A 108 -1.51 -14.14 -6.66
N ALA A 109 -1.05 -12.91 -6.42
CA ALA A 109 0.30 -12.46 -6.79
C ALA A 109 1.39 -13.02 -5.85
N LEU A 110 1.02 -13.52 -4.67
CA LEU A 110 1.94 -14.09 -3.69
C LEU A 110 2.23 -15.55 -4.03
N ALA A 111 3.42 -15.79 -4.58
CA ALA A 111 3.80 -17.10 -5.10
C ALA A 111 4.26 -18.10 -4.01
N THR A 112 4.54 -17.62 -2.80
CA THR A 112 5.06 -18.46 -1.71
C THR A 112 4.15 -18.45 -0.47
N GLU A 113 4.15 -19.56 0.26
CA GLU A 113 3.41 -19.71 1.51
C GLU A 113 3.84 -18.67 2.55
N ALA A 114 5.13 -18.33 2.60
CA ALA A 114 5.68 -17.36 3.55
C ALA A 114 5.15 -15.95 3.28
N GLU A 115 5.12 -15.51 2.02
CA GLU A 115 4.57 -14.22 1.62
C GLU A 115 3.06 -14.18 1.84
N CYS A 116 2.36 -15.26 1.51
CA CYS A 116 0.93 -15.39 1.71
C CYS A 116 0.56 -15.27 3.20
N SER A 117 1.27 -16.00 4.06
CA SER A 117 1.03 -16.03 5.51
C SER A 117 1.43 -14.72 6.20
N ALA A 118 2.30 -13.92 5.59
CA ALA A 118 2.65 -12.59 6.07
C ALA A 118 1.54 -11.56 5.83
N THR A 119 0.56 -11.86 4.97
CA THR A 119 -0.54 -10.96 4.61
C THR A 119 -1.80 -11.33 5.39
N GLU A 120 -2.34 -10.39 6.18
CA GLU A 120 -3.44 -10.69 7.11
C GLU A 120 -4.72 -11.16 6.41
N ASP A 121 -4.98 -10.71 5.18
CA ASP A 121 -6.18 -11.02 4.40
C ASP A 121 -6.06 -12.27 3.51
N CYS A 122 -4.88 -12.90 3.46
CA CYS A 122 -4.61 -14.06 2.62
C CYS A 122 -4.42 -15.35 3.43
N ARG A 123 -4.73 -16.48 2.80
CA ARG A 123 -4.50 -17.84 3.29
C ARG A 123 -3.86 -18.69 2.20
N TRP A 124 -2.82 -19.43 2.56
CA TRP A 124 -2.23 -20.43 1.68
C TRP A 124 -3.09 -21.68 1.70
N LEU A 125 -3.51 -22.15 0.53
CA LEU A 125 -4.32 -23.35 0.37
C LEU A 125 -3.58 -24.39 -0.45
N VAL A 126 -3.65 -25.64 0.00
CA VAL A 126 -3.10 -26.80 -0.67
C VAL A 126 -4.26 -27.66 -1.17
N PRO A 127 -4.21 -28.19 -2.42
CA PRO A 127 -5.22 -29.10 -2.92
C PRO A 127 -5.43 -30.28 -1.97
N GLY A 128 -6.69 -30.60 -1.70
CA GLY A 128 -7.05 -31.81 -0.97
C GLY A 128 -6.80 -33.07 -1.79
N CYS A 129 -7.47 -34.15 -1.41
CA CYS A 129 -7.29 -35.45 -2.07
C CYS A 129 -8.58 -35.99 -2.70
N GLU A 130 -9.72 -35.35 -2.44
CA GLU A 130 -11.02 -35.67 -3.06
C GLU A 130 -11.51 -34.51 -3.94
N PRO A 131 -12.08 -34.79 -5.12
CA PRO A 131 -12.66 -33.75 -5.97
C PRO A 131 -13.91 -33.09 -5.34
N PRO A 132 -14.17 -31.80 -5.62
CA PRO A 132 -13.42 -30.89 -6.49
C PRO A 132 -12.10 -30.42 -5.86
N LEU A 133 -10.99 -30.55 -6.59
CA LEU A 133 -9.65 -30.18 -6.11
C LEU A 133 -9.26 -28.79 -6.58
N LEU A 134 -8.48 -28.08 -5.76
CA LEU A 134 -7.71 -26.93 -6.25
C LEU A 134 -6.74 -27.40 -7.36
N PRO A 135 -6.58 -26.64 -8.45
CA PRO A 135 -5.68 -27.01 -9.54
C PRO A 135 -4.21 -27.04 -9.09
N GLN A 136 -3.84 -26.17 -8.16
CA GLN A 136 -2.51 -26.08 -7.57
C GLN A 136 -2.55 -25.42 -6.19
N ALA A 137 -1.51 -25.64 -5.39
CA ALA A 137 -1.33 -24.88 -4.15
C ALA A 137 -1.04 -23.41 -4.47
N GLY A 138 -1.59 -22.52 -3.66
CA GLY A 138 -1.46 -21.10 -3.90
C GLY A 138 -2.05 -20.25 -2.78
N CYS A 139 -1.94 -18.94 -2.96
CA CYS A 139 -2.42 -17.95 -2.02
C CYS A 139 -3.78 -17.39 -2.45
N PHE A 140 -4.75 -17.45 -1.55
CA PHE A 140 -6.14 -17.05 -1.79
C PHE A 140 -6.61 -16.09 -0.71
N ALA A 141 -7.65 -15.31 -0.99
CA ALA A 141 -8.28 -14.48 0.03
C ALA A 141 -8.87 -15.35 1.16
N LYS A 142 -8.82 -14.84 2.40
CA LYS A 142 -9.46 -15.48 3.56
C LYS A 142 -10.98 -15.37 3.56
N VAL A 143 -11.53 -14.40 2.84
CA VAL A 143 -12.98 -14.21 2.71
C VAL A 143 -13.53 -15.26 1.74
N ASP A 144 -14.60 -15.93 2.14
CA ASP A 144 -15.28 -16.89 1.28
C ASP A 144 -16.10 -16.15 0.21
N CYS A 145 -16.06 -16.66 -1.02
CA CYS A 145 -16.73 -15.99 -2.15
C CYS A 145 -18.24 -16.23 -2.23
N VAL A 146 -18.84 -16.92 -1.25
CA VAL A 146 -20.27 -17.23 -1.27
C VAL A 146 -21.08 -15.94 -1.11
N GLY A 147 -21.86 -15.59 -2.13
CA GLY A 147 -22.63 -14.34 -2.16
C GLY A 147 -21.81 -13.11 -2.54
N VAL A 148 -20.55 -13.30 -2.94
CA VAL A 148 -19.60 -12.26 -3.31
C VAL A 148 -19.19 -12.45 -4.77
N THR A 149 -19.04 -11.36 -5.53
CA THR A 149 -18.60 -11.40 -6.93
C THR A 149 -17.09 -11.54 -7.01
N CYS A 150 -16.61 -12.64 -7.61
CA CYS A 150 -15.21 -12.93 -7.83
C CYS A 150 -14.59 -12.10 -8.99
N GLY A 151 -14.65 -10.77 -8.94
CA GLY A 151 -14.09 -9.91 -9.98
C GLY A 151 -14.54 -10.23 -11.42
N ASP A 152 -13.92 -9.56 -12.39
CA ASP A 152 -14.12 -9.87 -13.80
C ASP A 152 -13.27 -11.11 -14.13
N ASP A 153 -13.89 -12.15 -14.70
CA ASP A 153 -13.27 -13.42 -15.15
C ASP A 153 -12.96 -14.50 -14.10
N LYS A 154 -13.45 -14.41 -12.86
CA LYS A 154 -13.38 -15.54 -11.92
C LYS A 154 -14.77 -15.94 -11.44
N THR A 155 -14.90 -17.22 -11.12
CA THR A 155 -16.13 -17.79 -10.57
C THR A 155 -15.85 -18.32 -9.17
N CYS A 156 -16.84 -18.17 -8.28
CA CYS A 156 -16.78 -18.79 -6.97
C CYS A 156 -16.94 -20.30 -7.14
N GLN A 157 -15.89 -21.04 -6.79
CA GLN A 157 -15.86 -22.50 -6.90
C GLN A 157 -15.58 -23.10 -5.52
N GLU A 158 -16.27 -24.20 -5.22
CA GLU A 158 -15.96 -25.01 -4.05
C GLU A 158 -14.78 -25.92 -4.37
N ALA A 159 -13.80 -25.96 -3.47
CA ALA A 159 -12.65 -26.85 -3.56
C ALA A 159 -12.40 -27.49 -2.20
N VAL A 160 -12.01 -28.76 -2.22
CA VAL A 160 -11.53 -29.48 -1.05
C VAL A 160 -10.05 -29.19 -0.88
N ILE A 161 -9.68 -28.70 0.29
CA ILE A 161 -8.30 -28.40 0.70
C ILE A 161 -7.81 -29.41 1.75
N ASP A 162 -6.49 -29.54 1.86
CA ASP A 162 -5.83 -30.26 2.95
C ASP A 162 -5.30 -29.28 4.02
N PRO A 163 -6.03 -29.06 5.13
CA PRO A 163 -5.57 -28.25 6.25
C PRO A 163 -4.50 -28.97 7.09
N CYS A 164 -4.31 -30.27 6.89
CA CYS A 164 -3.37 -31.10 7.62
C CYS A 164 -2.14 -31.42 6.77
N TYR A 165 -1.61 -30.42 6.08
CA TYR A 165 -0.43 -30.54 5.22
C TYR A 165 0.65 -31.42 5.86
N ASN A 166 0.94 -32.58 5.24
CA ASN A 166 1.81 -33.69 5.67
C ASN A 166 1.19 -34.84 6.49
N LEU A 167 -0.13 -34.88 6.67
CA LEU A 167 -0.85 -36.05 7.19
C LEU A 167 -1.53 -36.82 6.05
N ALA A 168 -2.09 -37.99 6.38
CA ALA A 168 -2.86 -38.76 5.40
C ALA A 168 -4.09 -37.96 4.96
N CYS A 169 -4.20 -37.78 3.64
CA CYS A 169 -5.30 -37.18 2.90
C CYS A 169 -6.71 -37.38 3.48
N ASP A 170 -6.99 -38.61 3.88
CA ASP A 170 -8.33 -39.07 4.26
C ASP A 170 -8.79 -38.55 5.63
N ALA A 171 -7.88 -37.94 6.40
CA ALA A 171 -8.14 -37.55 7.78
C ALA A 171 -8.67 -36.12 7.94
N CYS A 172 -8.48 -35.23 6.95
CA CYS A 172 -8.60 -33.79 7.19
C CYS A 172 -9.21 -32.94 6.08
N GLY A 173 -9.80 -33.50 5.02
CA GLY A 173 -10.39 -32.69 3.94
C GLY A 173 -11.39 -31.63 4.46
N MET A 174 -11.24 -30.38 4.02
CA MET A 174 -12.17 -29.30 4.29
C MET A 174 -12.61 -28.65 2.98
N THR A 175 -13.90 -28.39 2.81
CA THR A 175 -14.42 -27.65 1.65
C THR A 175 -14.35 -26.16 1.91
N VAL A 176 -13.81 -25.40 0.95
CA VAL A 176 -13.76 -23.94 0.97
C VAL A 176 -14.25 -23.37 -0.36
N SER A 177 -14.80 -22.15 -0.32
CA SER A 177 -15.24 -21.45 -1.53
C SER A 177 -14.20 -20.39 -1.90
N VAL A 178 -13.63 -20.51 -3.09
CA VAL A 178 -12.54 -19.66 -3.59
C VAL A 178 -12.87 -19.11 -4.98
N CYS A 179 -12.38 -17.90 -5.25
CA CYS A 179 -12.45 -17.29 -6.57
C CYS A 179 -11.36 -17.87 -7.47
N LEU A 180 -11.78 -18.67 -8.46
CA LEU A 180 -10.89 -19.28 -9.44
C LEU A 180 -11.25 -18.82 -10.85
N SER A 181 -10.24 -18.62 -11.69
CA SER A 181 -10.46 -18.50 -13.13
C SER A 181 -11.09 -19.81 -13.63
N PRO A 182 -12.06 -19.75 -14.55
CA PRO A 182 -12.60 -20.95 -15.17
C PRO A 182 -11.44 -21.70 -15.86
N SER A 183 -11.35 -23.01 -15.64
CA SER A 183 -10.45 -23.85 -16.45
C SER A 183 -10.86 -23.69 -17.92
N PRO A 184 -9.90 -23.45 -18.84
CA PRO A 184 -10.18 -23.52 -20.27
C PRO A 184 -10.62 -24.92 -20.70
#